data_AF-A0A857FUB1-F1
#
_entry.id   AF-A0A857FUB1-F1
#
_cell.length_a   1.000
_cell.length_b   1.000
_cell.length_c   1.000
_cell.angle_alpha   90.00
_cell.angle_beta   90.00
_cell.angle_gamma   90.00
#
_symmetry.space_group_name_H-M   'P 1'
#
loop_
_entity.id
_entity.type
_entity.pdbx_description
1 polymer ?
#
loop_
_entity_poly.entity_id
_entity_poly.type
_entity_poly.pdbx_seq_one_letter_code
_entity_poly.pdbx_strand_id
1 'polypeptide(L)'
;MNPSRLRKALPHAKLVGLISAERWKKLAAEIGVPGKDRNAVRNDPALIELRISKTRLLREVLDEHGPAIEMVADVVAFLEQHGLAARTTSDVATLPGLEELKPQHRKILSQWNTASRRRWKRDQDVEMLWRKASDALDRLLECSSDRPHAQWKLRRGTSFYMYDQPDSTYNEFEVDLLRQQIESIKNALPDPLNDKLLKAIADKCSAISSELDHLVTAHESGRYPTEEYKEEIEKVTIFVERIKLTGDLLESATGIADLLAVSVFRNLPQLYEVWLLCFLLATLGQVGYPVILDQVRSVTGNKVWNLRYAGAKQPVAKVGTNAWIFFQYKAASHSTMPDFAIFDNPSANGKALAVFDAKFSELHGYGMSDYVGTLEKYRSLGGRALVLEYMTRDDLKFRPRIVFSVRPSGVGLTRLKSELFGIFVTAQAPAIALIDQSASFRPFLHKALRYILAGAKAKRLEDRYISFGSVAVAKSGLIKAIQSREIENTTFDGTALAPLYETLSAIRSAEVRPTLLVATDGEFEDGTLAGLRELAEAIWVLGPSDLN
;
A
#
# COMPACT_ATOMS: atom_id res chain seq x y z
N MET A 1 -12.78 23.12 27.76
CA MET A 1 -13.09 23.30 26.33
C MET A 1 -14.27 22.40 25.97
N ASN A 2 -15.29 22.93 25.29
CA ASN A 2 -16.56 22.24 25.03
C ASN A 2 -16.39 21.21 23.88
N PRO A 3 -16.58 19.89 24.11
CA PRO A 3 -16.37 18.84 23.10
C PRO A 3 -17.33 18.91 21.90
N SER A 4 -18.36 19.77 21.97
CA SER A 4 -19.26 20.09 20.86
C SER A 4 -18.64 20.97 19.76
N ARG A 5 -17.55 21.71 20.04
CA ARG A 5 -16.88 22.58 19.04
C ARG A 5 -15.98 21.83 18.05
N LEU A 6 -15.56 20.60 18.36
CA LEU A 6 -14.78 19.76 17.43
C LEU A 6 -15.67 19.00 16.43
N ARG A 7 -17.00 19.02 16.59
CA ARG A 7 -17.95 18.25 15.76
C ARG A 7 -18.32 18.91 14.42
N LYS A 8 -17.78 20.09 14.10
CA LYS A 8 -18.11 20.86 12.88
C LYS A 8 -16.90 21.21 11.99
N ALA A 9 -15.74 20.58 12.17
CA ALA A 9 -14.63 20.79 11.24
C ALA A 9 -14.94 20.08 9.91
N LEU A 10 -15.00 20.86 8.81
CA LEU A 10 -15.29 20.39 7.45
C LEU A 10 -14.27 19.31 7.01
N PRO A 11 -14.68 18.35 6.16
CA PRO A 11 -13.85 17.20 5.77
C PRO A 11 -12.45 17.56 5.25
N HIS A 12 -12.32 18.67 4.51
CA HIS A 12 -11.03 19.14 3.97
C HIS A 12 -10.03 19.54 5.07
N ALA A 13 -10.45 20.26 6.10
CA ALA A 13 -9.58 20.63 7.21
C ALA A 13 -9.09 19.40 8.01
N LYS A 14 -9.92 18.36 8.11
CA LYS A 14 -9.52 17.10 8.74
C LYS A 14 -8.46 16.38 7.90
N LEU A 15 -8.65 16.27 6.59
CA LEU A 15 -7.69 15.63 5.67
C LEU A 15 -6.38 16.42 5.56
N VAL A 16 -6.44 17.75 5.48
CA VAL A 16 -5.25 18.61 5.62
C VAL A 16 -4.58 18.37 6.96
N GLY A 17 -5.36 18.12 8.02
CA GLY A 17 -4.93 17.70 9.36
C GLY A 17 -4.28 16.31 9.46
N LEU A 18 -4.18 15.55 8.36
CA LEU A 18 -3.51 14.25 8.31
C LEU A 18 -2.15 14.27 7.58
N ILE A 19 -1.93 15.14 6.58
CA ILE A 19 -0.64 15.23 5.85
C ILE A 19 0.47 15.98 6.62
N SER A 20 1.77 15.69 6.44
CA SER A 20 2.87 16.37 7.15
C SER A 20 2.97 17.86 6.78
N ALA A 21 3.68 18.64 7.61
CA ALA A 21 3.92 20.05 7.32
C ALA A 21 4.69 20.27 6.01
N GLU A 22 5.60 19.35 5.66
CA GLU A 22 6.37 19.41 4.42
C GLU A 22 5.50 19.08 3.21
N ARG A 23 4.69 18.01 3.28
CA ARG A 23 3.76 17.65 2.20
C ARG A 23 2.70 18.72 2.01
N TRP A 24 2.14 19.23 3.11
CA TRP A 24 1.23 20.37 3.09
C TRP A 24 1.85 21.60 2.44
N LYS A 25 3.11 21.94 2.75
CA LYS A 25 3.79 23.09 2.17
C LYS A 25 3.95 22.96 0.64
N LYS A 26 4.23 21.75 0.14
CA LYS A 26 4.28 21.47 -1.31
C LYS A 26 2.89 21.60 -1.93
N LEU A 27 1.92 20.88 -1.37
CA LEU A 27 0.53 20.88 -1.87
C LEU A 27 -0.08 22.29 -1.86
N ALA A 28 0.08 23.05 -0.78
CA ALA A 28 -0.44 24.42 -0.65
C ALA A 28 0.16 25.38 -1.69
N ALA A 29 1.43 25.18 -2.06
CA ALA A 29 2.05 25.94 -3.15
C ALA A 29 1.46 25.56 -4.51
N GLU A 30 1.21 24.27 -4.75
CA GLU A 30 0.60 23.78 -5.99
C GLU A 30 -0.84 24.28 -6.19
N ILE A 31 -1.64 24.33 -5.13
CA ILE A 31 -3.05 24.78 -5.19
C ILE A 31 -3.21 26.31 -4.98
N GLY A 32 -2.10 27.03 -4.90
CA GLY A 32 -2.05 28.50 -4.85
C GLY A 32 -2.63 29.12 -3.57
N VAL A 33 -2.58 28.42 -2.43
CA VAL A 33 -3.13 28.91 -1.15
C VAL A 33 -2.16 29.90 -0.49
N PRO A 34 -2.57 31.15 -0.23
CA PRO A 34 -1.71 32.15 0.38
C PRO A 34 -1.51 31.85 1.87
N GLY A 35 -0.26 31.61 2.26
CA GLY A 35 0.13 31.30 3.64
C GLY A 35 0.29 29.81 3.88
N LYS A 36 1.50 29.41 4.30
CA LYS A 36 1.88 28.02 4.59
C LYS A 36 1.24 27.47 5.88
N ASP A 37 0.36 28.25 6.52
CA ASP A 37 -0.17 27.92 7.84
C ASP A 37 -1.40 27.01 7.73
N ARG A 38 -1.17 25.74 8.02
CA ARG A 38 -2.18 24.69 8.14
C ARG A 38 -3.30 25.05 9.12
N ASN A 39 -3.01 25.87 10.13
CA ASN A 39 -4.02 26.30 11.11
C ASN A 39 -5.02 27.28 10.50
N ALA A 40 -4.63 28.07 9.49
CA ALA A 40 -5.56 28.94 8.77
C ALA A 40 -6.63 28.11 8.06
N VAL A 41 -6.22 27.04 7.35
CA VAL A 41 -7.15 26.10 6.68
C VAL A 41 -7.99 25.30 7.68
N ARG A 42 -7.44 25.00 8.86
CA ARG A 42 -8.20 24.35 9.94
C ARG A 42 -9.31 25.25 10.48
N ASN A 43 -9.05 26.55 10.54
CA ASN A 43 -9.99 27.56 11.06
C ASN A 43 -10.99 28.02 9.98
N ASP A 44 -10.57 28.04 8.72
CA ASP A 44 -11.39 28.38 7.56
C ASP A 44 -11.13 27.41 6.38
N PRO A 45 -11.87 26.29 6.32
CA PRO A 45 -11.68 25.28 5.28
C PRO A 45 -12.09 25.76 3.87
N ALA A 46 -12.94 26.80 3.78
CA ALA A 46 -13.37 27.39 2.51
C ALA A 46 -12.20 27.94 1.70
N LEU A 47 -11.06 28.25 2.35
CA LEU A 47 -9.81 28.66 1.71
C LEU A 47 -9.31 27.65 0.66
N ILE A 48 -9.66 26.37 0.81
CA ILE A 48 -9.17 25.29 -0.07
C ILE A 48 -10.28 24.48 -0.74
N GLU A 49 -11.51 24.54 -0.25
CA GLU A 49 -12.64 23.74 -0.77
C GLU A 49 -12.94 24.00 -2.25
N LEU A 50 -12.55 25.17 -2.76
CA LEU A 50 -12.71 25.58 -4.15
C LEU A 50 -11.45 25.38 -5.01
N ARG A 51 -10.35 24.91 -4.41
CA ARG A 51 -9.02 24.82 -5.04
C ARG A 51 -8.50 23.39 -5.14
N ILE A 52 -9.01 22.49 -4.31
CA ILE A 52 -8.63 21.08 -4.32
C ILE A 52 -9.83 20.18 -4.02
N SER A 53 -9.97 19.15 -4.85
CA SER A 53 -10.97 18.10 -4.64
C SER A 53 -10.70 17.30 -3.36
N LYS A 54 -11.76 16.73 -2.76
CA LYS A 54 -11.59 15.88 -1.56
C LYS A 54 -10.86 14.59 -1.91
N THR A 55 -11.05 14.07 -3.12
CA THR A 55 -10.42 12.83 -3.58
C THR A 55 -8.93 13.04 -3.80
N ARG A 56 -8.53 14.18 -4.37
CA ARG A 56 -7.11 14.53 -4.51
C ARG A 56 -6.46 14.72 -3.14
N LEU A 57 -7.10 15.43 -2.22
CA LEU A 57 -6.57 15.60 -0.86
C LEU A 57 -6.55 14.28 -0.07
N LEU A 58 -7.51 13.38 -0.28
CA LEU A 58 -7.50 12.04 0.27
C LEU A 58 -6.37 11.21 -0.34
N ARG A 59 -6.13 11.29 -1.65
CA ARG A 59 -4.99 10.64 -2.31
C ARG A 59 -3.68 11.12 -1.69
N GLU A 60 -3.52 12.41 -1.43
CA GLU A 60 -2.35 12.95 -0.73
C GLU A 60 -2.16 12.35 0.68
N VAL A 61 -3.26 12.17 1.43
CA VAL A 61 -3.24 11.46 2.73
C VAL A 61 -2.87 9.99 2.55
N LEU A 62 -3.43 9.31 1.54
CA LEU A 62 -3.17 7.91 1.25
C LEU A 62 -1.78 7.67 0.65
N ASP A 63 -1.20 8.62 -0.06
CA ASP A 63 0.16 8.54 -0.60
C ASP A 63 1.18 8.72 0.54
N GLU A 64 0.88 9.61 1.49
CA GLU A 64 1.73 9.85 2.64
C GLU A 64 1.61 8.75 3.72
N HIS A 65 0.40 8.24 3.94
CA HIS A 65 0.09 7.26 4.99
C HIS A 65 -0.27 5.87 4.47
N GLY A 66 -0.13 5.62 3.16
CA GLY A 66 -0.46 4.35 2.50
C GLY A 66 0.20 3.16 3.17
N PRO A 67 1.52 3.21 3.47
CA PRO A 67 2.17 2.14 4.21
C PRO A 67 1.58 1.94 5.62
N ALA A 68 1.10 2.97 6.31
CA ALA A 68 0.46 2.82 7.62
C ALA A 68 -0.91 2.14 7.52
N ILE A 69 -1.66 2.40 6.45
CA ILE A 69 -2.94 1.73 6.17
C ILE A 69 -2.70 0.26 5.80
N GLU A 70 -1.68 -0.03 4.99
CA GLU A 70 -1.23 -1.40 4.71
C GLU A 70 -0.82 -2.12 5.99
N MET A 71 -0.06 -1.47 6.89
CA MET A 71 0.31 -2.06 8.18
C MET A 71 -0.91 -2.45 9.02
N VAL A 72 -1.94 -1.61 9.05
CA VAL A 72 -3.21 -1.90 9.72
C VAL A 72 -3.91 -3.10 9.07
N ALA A 73 -4.02 -3.10 7.75
CA ALA A 73 -4.66 -4.18 7.00
C ALA A 73 -3.97 -5.53 7.25
N ASP A 74 -2.64 -5.55 7.22
CA ASP A 74 -1.83 -6.75 7.50
C ASP A 74 -2.05 -7.28 8.93
N VAL A 75 -2.06 -6.38 9.92
CA VAL A 75 -2.31 -6.76 11.33
C VAL A 75 -3.71 -7.35 11.50
N VAL A 76 -4.72 -6.70 10.92
CA VAL A 76 -6.11 -7.18 10.98
C VAL A 76 -6.23 -8.56 10.33
N ALA A 77 -5.72 -8.72 9.11
CA ALA A 77 -5.76 -9.98 8.38
C ALA A 77 -5.06 -11.12 9.15
N PHE A 78 -3.90 -10.84 9.74
CA PHE A 78 -3.18 -11.82 10.56
C PHE A 78 -3.99 -12.26 11.79
N LEU A 79 -4.60 -11.33 12.52
CA LEU A 79 -5.39 -11.64 13.71
C LEU A 79 -6.67 -12.42 13.37
N GLU A 80 -7.34 -12.06 12.29
CA GLU A 80 -8.54 -12.76 11.80
C GLU A 80 -8.23 -14.20 11.40
N GLN A 81 -7.10 -14.45 10.73
CA GLN A 81 -6.63 -15.81 10.41
C GLN A 81 -6.44 -16.69 11.66
N HIS A 82 -6.14 -16.08 12.81
CA HIS A 82 -5.99 -16.77 14.09
C HIS A 82 -7.28 -16.79 14.94
N GLY A 83 -8.41 -16.35 14.38
CA GLY A 83 -9.70 -16.31 15.07
C GLY A 83 -9.75 -15.33 16.24
N LEU A 84 -8.92 -14.28 16.18
CA LEU A 84 -8.87 -13.21 17.17
C LEU A 84 -9.59 -11.98 16.63
N ALA A 85 -10.28 -11.25 17.50
CA ALA A 85 -10.89 -10.00 17.11
C ALA A 85 -9.81 -8.95 16.85
N ALA A 86 -9.97 -8.20 15.75
CA ALA A 86 -9.23 -6.97 15.47
C ALA A 86 -9.62 -5.81 16.41
N ARG A 87 -10.25 -6.11 17.55
CA ARG A 87 -10.61 -5.15 18.58
C ARG A 87 -9.52 -5.14 19.63
N THR A 88 -8.98 -3.98 19.84
CA THR A 88 -7.77 -3.86 20.59
C THR A 88 -7.93 -2.55 21.36
N THR A 89 -8.23 -2.48 22.66
CA THR A 89 -8.53 -1.19 23.32
C THR A 89 -7.33 -0.65 24.08
N SER A 90 -6.85 0.55 23.72
CA SER A 90 -5.99 1.52 24.46
C SER A 90 -4.64 1.06 25.04
N ASP A 91 -4.40 -0.23 25.21
CA ASP A 91 -3.12 -0.95 25.33
C ASP A 91 -3.13 -2.16 24.37
N VAL A 92 -3.97 -2.02 23.34
CA VAL A 92 -4.23 -2.86 22.18
C VAL A 92 -4.87 -1.80 21.20
N ALA A 93 -4.63 -1.78 19.88
CA ALA A 93 -4.99 -0.74 18.87
C ALA A 93 -6.39 -0.68 18.18
N THR A 94 -7.45 -0.11 18.79
CA THR A 94 -8.85 -0.36 18.34
C THR A 94 -9.12 0.41 17.08
N LEU A 95 -9.76 -0.23 16.10
CA LEU A 95 -10.50 0.47 15.04
C LEU A 95 -12.00 0.43 15.38
N PRO A 96 -12.61 1.53 15.84
CA PRO A 96 -14.06 1.61 15.97
C PRO A 96 -14.71 1.67 14.57
N GLY A 97 -15.76 0.88 14.32
CA GLY A 97 -16.69 1.10 13.18
C GLY A 97 -16.78 0.01 12.11
N LEU A 98 -16.01 -1.08 12.19
CA LEU A 98 -16.08 -2.17 11.20
C LEU A 98 -17.13 -3.25 11.51
N GLU A 99 -17.67 -3.29 12.74
CA GLU A 99 -18.53 -4.38 13.22
C GLU A 99 -20.01 -4.30 12.75
N GLU A 100 -20.42 -3.26 12.01
CA GLU A 100 -21.85 -3.06 11.65
C GLU A 100 -22.18 -3.09 10.15
N LEU A 101 -21.27 -3.54 9.27
CA LEU A 101 -21.58 -3.59 7.82
C LEU A 101 -22.08 -4.97 7.37
N LYS A 102 -23.40 -5.17 7.46
CA LYS A 102 -24.10 -6.30 6.82
C LYS A 102 -23.98 -6.22 5.29
N PRO A 103 -24.09 -7.33 4.54
CA PRO A 103 -24.13 -7.31 3.06
C PRO A 103 -25.22 -6.39 2.50
N GLN A 104 -26.31 -6.20 3.25
CA GLN A 104 -27.39 -5.27 2.94
C GLN A 104 -26.94 -3.80 3.05
N HIS A 105 -26.06 -3.47 4.00
CA HIS A 105 -25.46 -2.12 4.14
C HIS A 105 -24.43 -1.85 3.03
N ARG A 106 -23.69 -2.86 2.56
CA ARG A 106 -22.84 -2.74 1.35
C ARG A 106 -23.67 -2.49 0.08
N LYS A 107 -24.88 -3.04 0.01
CA LYS A 107 -25.86 -2.81 -1.06
C LYS A 107 -26.53 -1.42 -0.94
N ILE A 108 -26.73 -0.92 0.28
CA ILE A 108 -27.27 0.43 0.54
C ILE A 108 -26.23 1.53 0.24
N LEU A 109 -24.95 1.30 0.54
CA LEU A 109 -23.82 2.15 0.13
C LEU A 109 -23.67 2.28 -1.40
N SER A 110 -24.35 1.42 -2.17
CA SER A 110 -24.36 1.45 -3.64
C SER A 110 -25.64 2.06 -4.24
N GLN A 111 -26.55 2.63 -3.44
CA GLN A 111 -27.84 3.14 -3.93
C GLN A 111 -28.23 4.50 -3.35
N TRP A 112 -28.44 5.47 -4.23
CA TRP A 112 -28.99 6.80 -3.92
C TRP A 112 -30.33 6.73 -3.18
N ASN A 113 -30.46 7.43 -2.05
CA ASN A 113 -31.68 7.51 -1.22
C ASN A 113 -32.41 8.88 -1.35
N THR A 114 -33.75 8.87 -1.31
CA THR A 114 -34.68 10.01 -1.21
C THR A 114 -34.34 11.08 -0.15
N ALA A 115 -33.65 10.73 0.93
CA ALA A 115 -33.16 11.66 1.96
C ALA A 115 -31.93 12.49 1.50
N SER A 116 -31.06 11.91 0.67
CA SER A 116 -29.97 12.64 0.00
C SER A 116 -30.53 13.69 -0.96
N ARG A 117 -31.64 13.35 -1.65
CA ARG A 117 -32.39 14.29 -2.52
C ARG A 117 -32.97 15.49 -1.77
N ARG A 118 -33.43 15.33 -0.51
CA ARG A 118 -33.97 16.44 0.31
C ARG A 118 -32.88 17.37 0.87
N ARG A 119 -31.65 16.88 1.02
CA ARG A 119 -30.51 17.64 1.56
C ARG A 119 -29.79 18.44 0.48
N TRP A 120 -29.69 17.89 -0.73
CA TRP A 120 -29.22 18.60 -1.92
C TRP A 120 -30.03 19.89 -2.17
N LYS A 121 -31.35 19.85 -1.97
CA LYS A 121 -32.26 21.03 -2.01
C LYS A 121 -31.94 22.16 -1.04
N ARG A 122 -31.04 21.95 -0.07
CA ARG A 122 -30.73 22.91 1.01
C ARG A 122 -29.28 23.39 0.99
N ASP A 123 -28.46 22.90 0.06
CA ASP A 123 -27.03 23.20 0.00
C ASP A 123 -26.75 24.30 -1.04
N GLN A 124 -26.63 25.56 -0.57
CA GLN A 124 -26.32 26.73 -1.41
C GLN A 124 -24.93 26.62 -2.08
N ASP A 125 -24.03 25.79 -1.55
CA ASP A 125 -22.69 25.61 -2.10
C ASP A 125 -22.74 24.84 -3.42
N VAL A 126 -23.75 23.97 -3.63
CA VAL A 126 -23.91 23.21 -4.88
C VAL A 126 -24.26 24.14 -6.05
N GLU A 127 -25.11 25.13 -5.83
CA GLU A 127 -25.44 26.14 -6.86
C GLU A 127 -24.21 26.96 -7.24
N MET A 128 -23.39 27.35 -6.25
CA MET A 128 -22.15 28.09 -6.48
C MET A 128 -21.12 27.26 -7.23
N LEU A 129 -20.93 25.99 -6.84
CA LEU A 129 -20.03 25.06 -7.51
C LEU A 129 -20.51 24.75 -8.92
N TRP A 130 -21.82 24.63 -9.13
CA TRP A 130 -22.40 24.48 -10.46
C TRP A 130 -22.11 25.69 -11.34
N ARG A 131 -22.26 26.93 -10.83
CA ARG A 131 -21.91 28.13 -11.61
C ARG A 131 -20.44 28.08 -12.06
N LYS A 132 -19.52 27.74 -11.16
CA LYS A 132 -18.09 27.63 -11.49
C LYS A 132 -17.79 26.52 -12.50
N ALA A 133 -18.44 25.36 -12.37
CA ALA A 133 -18.31 24.28 -13.32
C ALA A 133 -18.94 24.65 -14.68
N SER A 134 -20.08 25.33 -14.69
CA SER A 134 -20.74 25.84 -15.89
C SER A 134 -19.85 26.86 -16.60
N ASP A 135 -19.28 27.82 -15.89
CA ASP A 135 -18.35 28.82 -16.45
C ASP A 135 -17.10 28.13 -17.04
N ALA A 136 -16.61 27.06 -16.40
CA ALA A 136 -15.51 26.26 -16.92
C ALA A 136 -15.89 25.49 -18.19
N LEU A 137 -17.10 24.92 -18.26
CA LEU A 137 -17.61 24.28 -19.48
C LEU A 137 -17.80 25.31 -20.60
N ASP A 138 -18.28 26.51 -20.29
CA ASP A 138 -18.47 27.59 -21.27
C ASP A 138 -17.12 28.08 -21.82
N ARG A 139 -16.09 28.22 -20.97
CA ARG A 139 -14.72 28.52 -21.44
C ARG A 139 -14.15 27.43 -22.33
N LEU A 140 -14.28 26.17 -21.93
CA LEU A 140 -13.80 25.04 -22.75
C LEU A 140 -14.52 25.00 -24.11
N LEU A 141 -15.82 25.34 -24.14
CA LEU A 141 -16.60 25.43 -25.37
C LEU A 141 -16.14 26.59 -26.27
N GLU A 142 -15.90 27.77 -25.68
CA GLU A 142 -15.36 28.94 -26.40
C GLU A 142 -14.02 28.62 -27.04
N CYS A 143 -13.11 27.97 -26.31
CA CYS A 143 -11.79 27.55 -26.80
C CYS A 143 -11.92 26.51 -27.92
N SER A 144 -12.88 25.59 -27.80
CA SER A 144 -13.09 24.52 -28.80
C SER A 144 -13.45 25.04 -30.19
N SER A 145 -13.90 26.30 -30.33
CA SER A 145 -14.28 26.91 -31.60
C SER A 145 -13.44 28.14 -31.95
N ASP A 146 -12.74 28.10 -33.07
CA ASP A 146 -12.13 29.27 -33.68
C ASP A 146 -13.19 29.93 -34.60
N ARG A 147 -13.86 30.98 -34.10
CA ARG A 147 -14.72 31.83 -34.95
C ARG A 147 -13.92 33.02 -35.45
N PRO A 148 -13.30 32.97 -36.64
CA PRO A 148 -12.68 34.16 -37.21
C PRO A 148 -13.74 35.24 -37.46
N HIS A 149 -13.44 36.49 -37.11
CA HIS A 149 -14.34 37.60 -37.35
C HIS A 149 -14.63 37.75 -38.85
N ALA A 150 -15.92 37.79 -39.20
CA ALA A 150 -16.34 38.08 -40.56
C ALA A 150 -15.81 39.46 -40.98
N GLN A 151 -15.17 39.52 -42.14
CA GLN A 151 -14.51 40.72 -42.61
C GLN A 151 -14.85 41.00 -44.06
N TRP A 152 -15.05 42.27 -44.37
CA TRP A 152 -15.22 42.72 -45.75
C TRP A 152 -13.86 42.70 -46.43
N LYS A 153 -13.68 41.79 -47.40
CA LYS A 153 -12.47 41.74 -48.22
C LYS A 153 -12.75 42.28 -49.62
N LEU A 154 -11.86 43.12 -50.13
CA LEU A 154 -11.93 43.56 -51.53
C LEU A 154 -11.60 42.38 -52.45
N ARG A 155 -12.51 42.03 -53.36
CA ARG A 155 -12.30 40.91 -54.28
C ARG A 155 -11.23 41.29 -55.32
N ARG A 156 -10.12 40.55 -55.36
CA ARG A 156 -8.99 40.80 -56.28
C ARG A 156 -9.48 40.97 -57.72
N GLY A 157 -9.11 42.10 -58.34
CA GLY A 157 -9.46 42.45 -59.71
C GLY A 157 -10.80 43.17 -59.88
N THR A 158 -11.49 43.55 -58.79
CA THR A 158 -12.78 44.28 -58.86
C THR A 158 -12.87 45.39 -57.80
N SER A 159 -13.82 46.31 -57.96
CA SER A 159 -14.08 47.44 -57.04
C SER A 159 -15.10 47.12 -55.93
N PHE A 160 -15.50 45.86 -55.78
CA PHE A 160 -16.55 45.43 -54.85
C PHE A 160 -15.97 44.70 -53.64
N TYR A 161 -16.50 45.01 -52.45
CA TYR A 161 -16.20 44.28 -51.23
C TYR A 161 -17.10 43.04 -51.14
N MET A 162 -16.51 41.89 -50.85
CA MET A 162 -17.21 40.66 -50.52
C MET A 162 -17.17 40.45 -49.02
N TYR A 163 -18.29 40.02 -48.46
CA TYR A 163 -18.37 39.60 -47.07
C TYR A 163 -17.81 38.18 -46.97
N ASP A 164 -16.60 38.06 -46.42
CA ASP A 164 -15.92 36.79 -46.20
C ASP A 164 -16.30 36.30 -44.79
N GLN A 165 -17.20 35.32 -44.72
CA GLN A 165 -17.47 34.53 -43.52
C GLN A 165 -16.64 33.26 -43.64
N PRO A 166 -15.50 33.15 -42.94
CA PRO A 166 -14.75 31.91 -42.98
C PRO A 166 -15.56 30.81 -42.29
N ASP A 167 -15.46 29.58 -42.80
CA ASP A 167 -16.03 28.42 -42.13
C ASP A 167 -15.48 28.33 -40.70
N SER A 168 -16.34 28.02 -39.73
CA SER A 168 -15.89 27.81 -38.36
C SER A 168 -14.94 26.62 -38.32
N THR A 169 -13.87 26.71 -37.53
CA THR A 169 -12.95 25.57 -37.33
C THR A 169 -12.95 25.14 -35.87
N TYR A 170 -12.66 23.87 -35.60
CA TYR A 170 -12.66 23.31 -34.25
C TYR A 170 -11.37 22.59 -33.88
N ASN A 171 -11.10 22.41 -32.58
CA ASN A 171 -9.96 21.65 -32.08
C ASN A 171 -10.41 20.29 -31.53
N GLU A 172 -9.95 19.18 -32.12
CA GLU A 172 -10.38 17.83 -31.73
C GLU A 172 -10.06 17.50 -30.26
N PHE A 173 -8.87 17.88 -29.77
CA PHE A 173 -8.47 17.61 -28.39
C PHE A 173 -9.36 18.32 -27.37
N GLU A 174 -9.76 19.56 -27.65
CA GLU A 174 -10.57 20.37 -26.74
C GLU A 174 -12.03 19.90 -26.74
N VAL A 175 -12.53 19.50 -27.92
CA VAL A 175 -13.84 18.85 -28.06
C VAL A 175 -13.88 17.55 -27.27
N ASP A 176 -12.86 16.70 -27.36
CA ASP A 176 -12.79 15.44 -26.62
C ASP A 176 -12.68 15.65 -25.11
N LEU A 177 -11.86 16.62 -24.69
CA LEU A 177 -11.74 17.00 -23.28
C LEU A 177 -13.10 17.48 -22.73
N LEU A 178 -13.80 18.33 -23.47
CA LEU A 178 -15.11 18.84 -23.06
C LEU A 178 -16.17 17.73 -23.05
N ARG A 179 -16.17 16.81 -24.01
CA ARG A 179 -17.02 15.61 -24.00
C ARG A 179 -16.77 14.76 -22.76
N GLN A 180 -15.50 14.53 -22.39
CA GLN A 180 -15.13 13.78 -21.18
C GLN A 180 -15.64 14.45 -19.89
N GLN A 181 -15.56 15.79 -19.82
CA GLN A 181 -16.07 16.56 -18.67
C GLN A 181 -17.60 16.50 -18.59
N ILE A 182 -18.31 16.66 -19.70
CA ILE A 182 -19.77 16.54 -19.78
C ILE A 182 -20.23 15.14 -19.34
N GLU A 183 -19.56 14.10 -19.83
CA GLU A 183 -19.88 12.72 -19.51
C GLU A 183 -19.64 12.41 -18.03
N SER A 184 -18.59 12.98 -17.44
CA SER A 184 -18.32 12.88 -16.00
C SER A 184 -19.42 13.52 -15.14
N ILE A 185 -20.00 14.63 -15.59
CA ILE A 185 -21.15 15.28 -14.93
C ILE A 185 -22.42 14.44 -15.12
N LYS A 186 -22.75 14.02 -16.36
CA LYS A 186 -23.94 13.19 -16.64
C LYS A 186 -23.95 11.91 -15.81
N ASN A 187 -22.82 11.21 -15.73
CA ASN A 187 -22.67 9.99 -14.93
C ASN A 187 -22.72 10.23 -13.41
N ALA A 188 -22.52 11.46 -12.95
CA ALA A 188 -22.67 11.80 -11.54
C ALA A 188 -24.11 12.15 -11.15
N LEU A 189 -24.96 12.53 -12.11
CA LEU A 189 -26.34 12.93 -11.86
C LEU A 189 -27.23 11.72 -11.53
N PRO A 190 -28.23 11.88 -10.65
CA PRO A 190 -29.14 10.80 -10.31
C PRO A 190 -30.27 10.61 -11.33
N ASP A 191 -30.68 9.36 -11.51
CA ASP A 191 -31.91 8.99 -12.23
C ASP A 191 -33.02 8.60 -11.22
N PRO A 192 -34.25 9.14 -11.28
CA PRO A 192 -34.75 10.21 -12.16
C PRO A 192 -34.43 11.64 -11.71
N LEU A 193 -34.27 12.53 -12.71
CA LEU A 193 -33.99 13.98 -12.59
C LEU A 193 -35.24 14.77 -12.16
N ASN A 194 -35.66 14.59 -10.90
CA ASN A 194 -36.91 15.18 -10.38
C ASN A 194 -36.75 16.61 -9.81
N ASP A 195 -35.69 17.34 -10.15
CA ASP A 195 -35.38 18.69 -9.63
C ASP A 195 -35.02 19.69 -10.75
N LYS A 196 -35.39 20.96 -10.57
CA LYS A 196 -35.15 22.03 -11.57
C LYS A 196 -33.67 22.29 -11.81
N LEU A 197 -32.82 22.26 -10.78
CA LEU A 197 -31.38 22.50 -10.93
C LEU A 197 -30.71 21.28 -11.57
N LEU A 198 -31.07 20.05 -11.18
CA LEU A 198 -30.55 18.82 -11.82
C LEU A 198 -30.95 18.75 -13.30
N LYS A 199 -32.19 19.13 -13.59
CA LYS A 199 -32.68 19.25 -14.96
C LYS A 199 -31.92 20.34 -15.72
N ALA A 200 -31.69 21.51 -15.12
CA ALA A 200 -30.89 22.57 -15.74
C ALA A 200 -29.43 22.15 -16.00
N ILE A 201 -28.81 21.37 -15.10
CA ILE A 201 -27.48 20.80 -15.31
C ILE A 201 -27.51 19.83 -16.51
N ALA A 202 -28.45 18.90 -16.52
CA ALA A 202 -28.60 17.93 -17.62
C ALA A 202 -28.92 18.62 -18.96
N ASP A 203 -29.78 19.65 -18.94
CA ASP A 203 -30.16 20.45 -20.10
C ASP A 203 -28.95 21.24 -20.63
N LYS A 204 -28.15 21.87 -19.76
CA LYS A 204 -26.91 22.56 -20.14
C LYS A 204 -25.89 21.59 -20.74
N CYS A 205 -25.66 20.45 -20.09
CA CYS A 205 -24.78 19.40 -20.63
C CYS A 205 -25.25 18.90 -22.00
N SER A 206 -26.56 18.76 -22.20
CA SER A 206 -27.13 18.34 -23.49
C SER A 206 -27.04 19.43 -24.55
N ALA A 207 -27.25 20.70 -24.18
CA ALA A 207 -27.09 21.84 -25.07
C ALA A 207 -25.65 21.97 -25.57
N ILE A 208 -24.67 21.88 -24.67
CA ILE A 208 -23.25 21.91 -25.05
C ILE A 208 -22.89 20.69 -25.92
N SER A 209 -23.37 19.47 -25.58
CA SER A 209 -23.16 18.29 -26.45
C SER A 209 -23.71 18.52 -27.86
N SER A 210 -24.90 19.10 -27.99
CA SER A 210 -25.50 19.42 -29.29
C SER A 210 -24.69 20.48 -30.05
N GLU A 211 -24.18 21.49 -29.36
CA GLU A 211 -23.33 22.52 -29.96
C GLU A 211 -21.99 21.94 -30.44
N LEU A 212 -21.40 21.01 -29.69
CA LEU A 212 -20.22 20.26 -30.10
C LEU A 212 -20.48 19.40 -31.33
N ASP A 213 -21.62 18.70 -31.38
CA ASP A 213 -21.98 17.87 -32.53
C ASP A 213 -22.17 18.73 -33.79
N HIS A 214 -22.72 19.94 -33.66
CA HIS A 214 -22.75 20.92 -34.75
C HIS A 214 -21.35 21.43 -35.12
N LEU A 215 -20.50 21.71 -34.14
CA LEU A 215 -19.16 22.23 -34.35
C LEU A 215 -18.25 21.22 -35.10
N VAL A 216 -18.37 19.94 -34.80
CA VAL A 216 -17.62 18.84 -35.45
C VAL A 216 -18.04 18.61 -36.92
N THR A 217 -19.19 19.15 -37.35
CA THR A 217 -19.54 19.19 -38.79
C THR A 217 -18.73 20.22 -39.58
N ALA A 218 -18.02 21.11 -38.89
CA ALA A 218 -17.15 22.11 -39.49
C ALA A 218 -15.73 21.54 -39.72
N HIS A 219 -14.80 22.35 -40.24
CA HIS A 219 -13.45 21.87 -40.56
C HIS A 219 -12.54 21.81 -39.32
N GLU A 220 -11.79 20.72 -39.15
CA GLU A 220 -10.81 20.63 -38.06
C GLU A 220 -9.67 21.63 -38.26
N SER A 221 -9.26 22.32 -37.19
CA SER A 221 -8.24 23.39 -37.22
C SER A 221 -6.81 22.85 -37.32
N GLY A 222 -6.56 21.60 -36.91
CA GLY A 222 -5.22 20.98 -36.86
C GLY A 222 -4.21 21.67 -35.92
N ARG A 223 -4.69 22.56 -35.03
CA ARG A 223 -3.83 23.30 -34.08
C ARG A 223 -3.62 22.47 -32.81
N TYR A 224 -2.39 22.44 -32.32
CA TYR A 224 -2.11 21.88 -31.00
C TYR A 224 -2.62 22.83 -29.90
N PRO A 225 -3.22 22.32 -28.81
CA PRO A 225 -3.65 23.14 -27.69
C PRO A 225 -2.47 23.95 -27.14
N THR A 226 -2.66 25.24 -26.98
CA THR A 226 -1.64 26.14 -26.42
C THR A 226 -1.77 26.32 -24.91
N GLU A 227 -2.91 25.95 -24.32
CA GLU A 227 -3.18 26.09 -22.89
C GLU A 227 -3.36 24.73 -22.19
N GLU A 228 -2.82 24.62 -20.98
CA GLU A 228 -3.13 23.50 -20.07
C GLU A 228 -4.38 23.86 -19.26
N TYR A 229 -5.56 23.35 -19.65
CA TYR A 229 -6.87 23.59 -19.00
C TYR A 229 -7.02 22.97 -17.60
N LYS A 230 -5.94 22.89 -16.82
CA LYS A 230 -5.88 22.25 -15.49
C LYS A 230 -6.87 22.87 -14.50
N GLU A 231 -7.10 24.18 -14.58
CA GLU A 231 -8.00 24.89 -13.66
C GLU A 231 -9.47 24.58 -13.96
N GLU A 232 -9.86 24.55 -15.24
CA GLU A 232 -11.20 24.23 -15.73
C GLU A 232 -11.56 22.77 -15.42
N ILE A 233 -10.62 21.84 -15.64
CA ILE A 233 -10.78 20.41 -15.31
C ILE A 233 -10.98 20.24 -13.79
N GLU A 234 -10.21 20.94 -12.96
CA GLU A 234 -10.36 20.85 -11.50
C GLU A 234 -11.70 21.43 -11.03
N LYS A 235 -12.19 22.53 -11.62
CA LYS A 235 -13.53 23.09 -11.32
C LYS A 235 -14.65 22.09 -11.60
N VAL A 236 -14.61 21.40 -12.75
CA VAL A 236 -15.58 20.35 -13.10
C VAL A 236 -15.42 19.14 -12.17
N THR A 237 -14.20 18.71 -11.90
CA THR A 237 -13.91 17.57 -11.01
C THR A 237 -14.42 17.82 -9.59
N ILE A 238 -14.19 19.01 -9.02
CA ILE A 238 -14.71 19.40 -7.70
C ILE A 238 -16.24 19.32 -7.67
N PHE A 239 -16.91 19.77 -8.72
CA PHE A 239 -18.36 19.72 -8.82
C PHE A 239 -18.89 18.28 -8.95
N VAL A 240 -18.32 17.47 -9.84
CA VAL A 240 -18.65 16.05 -10.03
C VAL A 240 -18.46 15.27 -8.74
N GLU A 241 -17.32 15.46 -8.08
CA GLU A 241 -17.05 14.85 -6.78
C GLU A 241 -18.07 15.31 -5.74
N ARG A 242 -18.46 16.59 -5.69
CA ARG A 242 -19.46 17.07 -4.74
C ARG A 242 -20.83 16.44 -4.98
N ILE A 243 -21.23 16.25 -6.24
CA ILE A 243 -22.48 15.53 -6.58
C ILE A 243 -22.38 14.07 -6.10
N LYS A 244 -21.30 13.36 -6.45
CA LYS A 244 -21.07 11.97 -6.06
C LYS A 244 -20.98 11.81 -4.53
N LEU A 245 -20.27 12.69 -3.84
CA LEU A 245 -20.17 12.72 -2.37
C LEU A 245 -21.52 12.98 -1.68
N THR A 246 -22.35 13.83 -2.28
CA THR A 246 -23.71 14.10 -1.78
C THR A 246 -24.65 12.92 -2.08
N GLY A 247 -24.38 12.15 -3.14
CA GLY A 247 -25.09 10.94 -3.56
C GLY A 247 -24.72 9.66 -2.78
N ASP A 248 -23.42 9.40 -2.63
CA ASP A 248 -22.86 8.12 -2.16
C ASP A 248 -22.49 8.09 -0.66
N LEU A 249 -22.22 9.25 -0.02
CA LEU A 249 -21.46 9.28 1.25
C LEU A 249 -22.19 9.85 2.48
N LEU A 250 -23.52 9.90 2.49
CA LEU A 250 -24.28 10.43 3.64
C LEU A 250 -25.25 9.42 4.28
N GLU A 251 -24.73 8.24 4.65
CA GLU A 251 -25.21 7.54 5.85
C GLU A 251 -24.46 7.89 7.13
N SER A 252 -23.27 8.51 7.08
CA SER A 252 -22.79 9.34 8.20
C SER A 252 -21.76 10.37 7.73
N ALA A 253 -21.91 11.63 8.14
CA ALA A 253 -20.95 12.72 7.88
C ALA A 253 -19.56 12.52 8.55
N THR A 254 -19.33 11.34 9.10
CA THR A 254 -18.19 10.89 9.89
C THR A 254 -17.43 9.74 9.21
N GLY A 255 -18.03 8.99 8.27
CA GLY A 255 -17.55 7.68 7.81
C GLY A 255 -16.10 7.61 7.32
N ILE A 256 -15.66 8.48 6.41
CA ILE A 256 -14.29 8.39 5.85
C ILE A 256 -13.22 8.85 6.86
N ALA A 257 -13.49 9.90 7.63
CA ALA A 257 -12.55 10.42 8.62
C ALA A 257 -12.52 9.59 9.91
N ASP A 258 -13.58 8.85 10.21
CA ASP A 258 -13.65 7.90 11.31
C ASP A 258 -13.10 6.52 10.89
N LEU A 259 -13.17 6.13 9.61
CA LEU A 259 -12.40 5.00 9.05
C LEU A 259 -10.89 5.26 9.11
N LEU A 260 -10.48 6.50 8.86
CA LEU A 260 -9.11 6.98 9.00
C LEU A 260 -8.82 7.51 10.41
N ALA A 261 -9.47 6.96 11.45
CA ALA A 261 -9.41 7.46 12.82
C ALA A 261 -7.98 7.90 13.20
N VAL A 262 -7.85 9.22 13.41
CA VAL A 262 -6.62 9.97 13.74
C VAL A 262 -5.80 9.32 14.88
N SER A 263 -6.39 8.45 15.69
CA SER A 263 -5.69 7.67 16.72
C SER A 263 -4.68 6.66 16.16
N VAL A 264 -4.92 6.07 14.99
CA VAL A 264 -3.97 5.15 14.33
C VAL A 264 -2.69 5.91 13.94
N PHE A 265 -2.85 7.11 13.39
CA PHE A 265 -1.74 7.98 12.98
C PHE A 265 -1.05 8.70 14.14
N ARG A 266 -1.66 8.76 15.32
CA ARG A 266 -1.04 9.36 16.52
C ARG A 266 0.03 8.48 17.14
N ASN A 267 0.11 7.20 16.78
CA ASN A 267 1.00 6.22 17.39
C ASN A 267 1.65 5.31 16.33
N LEU A 268 2.11 5.91 15.22
CA LEU A 268 2.78 5.20 14.13
C LEU A 268 3.98 4.34 14.57
N PRO A 269 4.84 4.76 15.53
CA PRO A 269 5.89 3.90 16.05
C PRO A 269 5.38 2.58 16.65
N GLN A 270 4.32 2.63 17.47
CA GLN A 270 3.74 1.43 18.09
C GLN A 270 2.96 0.58 17.08
N LEU A 271 2.30 1.20 16.10
CA LEU A 271 1.70 0.45 14.99
C LEU A 271 2.78 -0.31 14.22
N TYR A 272 3.92 0.35 13.94
CA TYR A 272 5.05 -0.27 13.27
C TYR A 272 5.62 -1.46 14.07
N GLU A 273 5.76 -1.33 15.39
CA GLU A 273 6.17 -2.44 16.26
C GLU A 273 5.22 -3.65 16.14
N VAL A 274 3.90 -3.42 16.26
CA VAL A 274 2.90 -4.50 16.19
C VAL A 274 2.85 -5.11 14.80
N TRP A 275 2.86 -4.28 13.76
CA TRP A 275 2.91 -4.75 12.38
C TRP A 275 4.14 -5.61 12.13
N LEU A 276 5.30 -5.18 12.61
CA LEU A 276 6.53 -5.94 12.45
C LEU A 276 6.42 -7.31 13.13
N LEU A 277 5.88 -7.39 14.35
CA LEU A 277 5.62 -8.67 15.02
C LEU A 277 4.70 -9.57 14.20
N CYS A 278 3.57 -9.04 13.71
CA CYS A 278 2.64 -9.77 12.85
C CYS A 278 3.32 -10.21 11.54
N PHE A 279 4.12 -9.36 10.92
CA PHE A 279 4.86 -9.66 9.70
C PHE A 279 5.87 -10.80 9.92
N LEU A 280 6.64 -10.75 11.01
CA LEU A 280 7.59 -11.80 11.38
C LEU A 280 6.88 -13.15 11.55
N LEU A 281 5.78 -13.16 12.32
CA LEU A 281 4.98 -14.35 12.57
C LEU A 281 4.29 -14.87 11.31
N ALA A 282 3.68 -14.00 10.52
CA ALA A 282 3.04 -14.34 9.26
C ALA A 282 4.05 -14.94 8.27
N THR A 283 5.24 -14.35 8.17
CA THR A 283 6.33 -14.88 7.33
C THR A 283 6.72 -16.30 7.75
N LEU A 284 6.90 -16.53 9.05
CA LEU A 284 7.24 -17.85 9.59
C LEU A 284 6.11 -18.87 9.41
N GLY A 285 4.86 -18.45 9.51
CA GLY A 285 3.69 -19.26 9.22
C GLY A 285 3.58 -19.63 7.74
N GLN A 286 3.83 -18.67 6.84
CA GLN A 286 3.78 -18.87 5.38
C GLN A 286 4.81 -19.89 4.89
N VAL A 287 6.03 -19.86 5.45
CA VAL A 287 7.06 -20.86 5.13
C VAL A 287 6.73 -22.25 5.71
N GLY A 288 5.81 -22.35 6.67
CA GLY A 288 5.27 -23.64 7.14
C GLY A 288 5.48 -23.93 8.63
N TYR A 289 6.18 -23.07 9.38
CA TYR A 289 6.27 -23.25 10.83
C TYR A 289 4.91 -23.00 11.48
N PRO A 290 4.39 -23.93 12.31
CA PRO A 290 3.18 -23.67 13.08
C PRO A 290 3.34 -22.44 13.97
N VAL A 291 2.41 -21.48 13.86
CA VAL A 291 2.38 -20.28 14.70
C VAL A 291 1.22 -20.41 15.68
N ILE A 292 1.54 -20.36 16.96
CA ILE A 292 0.56 -20.40 18.04
C ILE A 292 0.67 -19.10 18.82
N LEU A 293 -0.41 -18.33 18.87
CA LEU A 293 -0.46 -17.10 19.64
C LEU A 293 -0.73 -17.40 21.11
N ASP A 294 0.16 -16.91 21.98
CA ASP A 294 0.03 -16.96 23.43
C ASP A 294 -0.58 -15.64 23.95
N GLN A 295 -0.86 -15.56 25.25
CA GLN A 295 -1.46 -14.38 25.88
C GLN A 295 -2.82 -13.97 25.28
N VAL A 296 -3.59 -14.92 24.75
CA VAL A 296 -4.96 -14.66 24.28
C VAL A 296 -5.92 -14.60 25.46
N ARG A 297 -6.73 -13.55 25.56
CA ARG A 297 -7.74 -13.35 26.60
C ARG A 297 -9.13 -13.16 26.00
N SER A 298 -10.17 -13.54 26.72
CA SER A 298 -11.54 -13.20 26.33
C SER A 298 -11.91 -11.83 26.89
N VAL A 299 -12.22 -10.88 26.02
CA VAL A 299 -12.68 -9.52 26.38
C VAL A 299 -14.03 -9.30 25.71
N THR A 300 -15.07 -9.07 26.51
CA THR A 300 -16.44 -8.82 26.02
C THR A 300 -16.96 -9.88 25.04
N GLY A 301 -16.62 -11.16 25.26
CA GLY A 301 -17.05 -12.29 24.41
C GLY A 301 -16.14 -12.57 23.21
N ASN A 302 -15.15 -11.71 22.93
CA ASN A 302 -14.21 -11.88 21.83
C ASN A 302 -12.84 -12.33 22.34
N LYS A 303 -12.15 -13.21 21.59
CA LYS A 303 -10.75 -13.55 21.86
C LYS A 303 -9.84 -12.42 21.35
N VAL A 304 -8.98 -11.89 22.22
CA VAL A 304 -8.10 -10.76 21.93
C VAL A 304 -6.66 -11.13 22.28
N TRP A 305 -5.72 -10.75 21.43
CA TRP A 305 -4.29 -10.92 21.71
C TRP A 305 -3.82 -9.84 22.69
N ASN A 306 -3.43 -10.25 23.91
CA ASN A 306 -3.07 -9.31 24.96
C ASN A 306 -1.54 -9.09 24.98
N LEU A 307 -1.07 -8.15 24.16
CA LEU A 307 0.32 -7.68 24.17
C LEU A 307 0.56 -6.70 25.32
N ARG A 308 1.72 -6.78 25.98
CA ARG A 308 2.14 -5.82 27.00
C ARG A 308 3.25 -4.94 26.45
N TYR A 309 3.03 -3.63 26.41
CA TYR A 309 4.01 -2.61 25.98
C TYR A 309 4.99 -2.20 27.09
N ALA A 310 5.30 -3.10 28.03
CA ALA A 310 6.44 -2.98 28.93
C ALA A 310 6.54 -4.22 29.82
N GLY A 311 7.77 -4.70 30.02
CA GLY A 311 8.08 -5.64 31.09
C GLY A 311 7.36 -6.98 30.96
N ALA A 312 7.12 -7.43 29.72
CA ALA A 312 6.60 -8.76 29.49
C ALA A 312 7.58 -9.80 30.04
N LYS A 313 7.04 -10.86 30.64
CA LYS A 313 7.80 -11.98 31.22
C LYS A 313 7.47 -13.32 30.59
N GLN A 314 6.50 -13.33 29.66
CA GLN A 314 5.97 -14.52 29.04
C GLN A 314 6.02 -14.33 27.53
N PRO A 315 6.19 -15.42 26.76
CA PRO A 315 6.12 -15.34 25.31
C PRO A 315 4.72 -14.92 24.86
N VAL A 316 4.67 -14.21 23.74
CA VAL A 316 3.44 -13.78 23.07
C VAL A 316 3.07 -14.70 21.91
N ALA A 317 4.02 -15.51 21.45
CA ALA A 317 3.78 -16.56 20.45
C ALA A 317 4.84 -17.66 20.55
N LYS A 318 4.47 -18.85 20.07
CA LYS A 318 5.36 -19.97 19.80
C LYS A 318 5.39 -20.23 18.29
N VAL A 319 6.59 -20.42 17.74
CA VAL A 319 6.83 -20.77 16.34
C VAL A 319 7.51 -22.14 16.28
N GLY A 320 6.90 -23.06 15.54
CA GLY A 320 7.35 -24.44 15.47
C GLY A 320 7.43 -25.11 16.84
N THR A 321 8.41 -25.99 17.02
CA THR A 321 8.63 -26.69 18.29
C THR A 321 9.58 -25.96 19.23
N ASN A 322 10.46 -25.13 18.68
CA ASN A 322 11.70 -24.69 19.34
C ASN A 322 11.89 -23.17 19.42
N ALA A 323 10.91 -22.33 19.06
CA ALA A 323 11.07 -20.88 19.13
C ALA A 323 9.91 -20.20 19.86
N TRP A 324 10.25 -19.34 20.83
CA TRP A 324 9.32 -18.54 21.61
C TRP A 324 9.63 -17.07 21.41
N ILE A 325 8.62 -16.32 20.98
CA ILE A 325 8.73 -14.89 20.69
C ILE A 325 8.20 -14.11 21.88
N PHE A 326 9.00 -13.13 22.31
CA PHE A 326 8.64 -12.20 23.37
C PHE A 326 8.55 -10.79 22.80
N PHE A 327 7.55 -10.04 23.23
CA PHE A 327 7.33 -8.64 22.87
C PHE A 327 7.59 -7.74 24.08
N GLN A 328 8.47 -6.75 23.92
CA GLN A 328 8.94 -5.85 24.98
C GLN A 328 9.38 -6.59 26.25
N TYR A 329 10.22 -7.60 26.04
CA TYR A 329 10.69 -8.54 27.07
C TYR A 329 11.66 -7.88 28.03
N LYS A 330 11.41 -7.98 29.34
CA LYS A 330 12.41 -7.59 30.34
C LYS A 330 13.01 -8.85 30.96
N ALA A 331 14.20 -9.22 30.50
CA ALA A 331 14.92 -10.35 31.04
C ALA A 331 15.19 -10.17 32.53
N ALA A 332 14.99 -11.22 33.33
CA ALA A 332 15.24 -11.15 34.78
C ALA A 332 16.71 -10.82 35.11
N SER A 333 17.65 -11.25 34.24
CA SER A 333 19.10 -11.09 34.39
C SER A 333 19.68 -9.85 33.71
N HIS A 334 18.90 -9.09 32.94
CA HIS A 334 19.41 -7.95 32.15
C HIS A 334 18.50 -6.73 32.26
N SER A 335 19.10 -5.53 32.35
CA SER A 335 18.37 -4.27 32.44
C SER A 335 17.73 -3.82 31.11
N THR A 336 17.99 -4.55 30.02
CA THR A 336 17.61 -4.19 28.66
C THR A 336 16.29 -4.82 28.27
N MET A 337 15.47 -4.05 27.55
CA MET A 337 14.14 -4.44 27.08
C MET A 337 14.10 -4.26 25.57
N PRO A 338 14.42 -5.29 24.77
CA PRO A 338 14.24 -5.25 23.33
C PRO A 338 12.75 -5.30 22.96
N ASP A 339 12.40 -4.71 21.82
CA ASP A 339 11.03 -4.74 21.30
C ASP A 339 10.61 -6.18 20.97
N PHE A 340 11.51 -6.96 20.39
CA PHE A 340 11.29 -8.38 20.11
C PHE A 340 12.52 -9.20 20.47
N ALA A 341 12.29 -10.35 21.10
CA ALA A 341 13.33 -11.35 21.31
C ALA A 341 12.79 -12.75 21.00
N ILE A 342 13.62 -13.57 20.37
CA ILE A 342 13.33 -14.97 20.10
C ILE A 342 14.27 -15.82 20.93
N PHE A 343 13.72 -16.71 21.74
CA PHE A 343 14.46 -17.71 22.51
C PHE A 343 14.07 -19.12 22.08
N ASP A 344 14.95 -20.06 22.36
CA ASP A 344 14.71 -21.49 22.16
C ASP A 344 13.95 -22.16 23.32
N ASN A 345 13.47 -21.35 24.28
CA ASN A 345 12.76 -21.82 25.45
C ASN A 345 11.74 -20.77 25.96
N PRO A 346 10.64 -21.22 26.58
CA PRO A 346 9.57 -20.33 27.05
C PRO A 346 9.95 -19.50 28.28
N SER A 347 11.03 -19.86 28.98
CA SER A 347 11.52 -19.13 30.15
C SER A 347 12.49 -18.00 29.79
N ALA A 348 12.87 -17.89 28.51
CA ALA A 348 13.89 -16.96 28.00
C ALA A 348 15.19 -16.97 28.84
N ASN A 349 15.63 -18.18 29.20
CA ASN A 349 16.92 -18.41 29.85
C ASN A 349 18.02 -18.61 28.79
N GLY A 350 19.25 -18.21 29.11
CA GLY A 350 20.39 -18.39 28.20
C GLY A 350 20.49 -17.28 27.15
N LYS A 351 20.96 -17.64 25.94
CA LYS A 351 21.16 -16.69 24.84
C LYS A 351 19.92 -16.65 23.96
N ALA A 352 19.53 -15.44 23.54
CA ALA A 352 18.52 -15.29 22.49
C ALA A 352 19.04 -15.88 21.17
N LEU A 353 18.13 -16.42 20.37
CA LEU A 353 18.39 -16.74 18.96
C LEU A 353 18.54 -15.44 18.16
N ALA A 354 17.61 -14.52 18.38
CA ALA A 354 17.60 -13.21 17.74
C ALA A 354 16.95 -12.14 18.61
N VAL A 355 17.36 -10.90 18.38
CA VAL A 355 16.79 -9.70 18.99
C VAL A 355 16.51 -8.70 17.88
N PHE A 356 15.31 -8.14 17.86
CA PHE A 356 14.92 -7.12 16.91
C PHE A 356 14.45 -5.88 17.67
N ASP A 357 14.84 -4.73 17.14
CA ASP A 357 14.48 -3.43 17.68
C ASP A 357 13.90 -2.58 16.55
N ALA A 358 12.64 -2.19 16.71
CA ALA A 358 11.91 -1.38 15.76
C ALA A 358 12.29 0.09 15.96
N LYS A 359 12.76 0.72 14.89
CA LYS A 359 13.00 2.16 14.87
C LYS A 359 12.08 2.83 13.87
N PHE A 360 11.51 3.94 14.32
CA PHE A 360 10.67 4.81 13.53
C PHE A 360 11.26 6.23 13.61
N SER A 361 12.21 6.54 12.73
CA SER A 361 12.92 7.82 12.73
C SER A 361 12.16 8.90 11.97
N GLU A 362 10.94 9.26 12.41
CA GLU A 362 10.25 10.43 11.84
C GLU A 362 11.16 11.67 11.97
N LEU A 363 11.29 12.46 10.90
CA LEU A 363 12.15 13.65 10.86
C LEU A 363 13.66 13.41 11.10
N HIS A 364 14.20 12.22 10.84
CA HIS A 364 15.63 11.90 10.99
C HIS A 364 16.14 11.98 12.44
N GLY A 365 15.27 11.75 13.43
CA GLY A 365 15.61 11.87 14.85
C GLY A 365 16.67 10.91 15.39
N TYR A 366 17.07 9.87 14.64
CA TYR A 366 18.12 8.92 15.01
C TYR A 366 19.34 9.06 14.10
N GLY A 367 20.54 9.14 14.67
CA GLY A 367 21.79 9.01 13.95
C GLY A 367 22.28 7.56 13.89
N MET A 368 23.34 7.32 13.10
CA MET A 368 24.00 6.01 13.05
C MET A 368 24.53 5.56 14.42
N SER A 369 24.97 6.50 15.28
CA SER A 369 25.41 6.22 16.64
C SER A 369 24.31 5.62 17.51
N ASP A 370 23.06 6.06 17.33
CA ASP A 370 21.92 5.58 18.13
C ASP A 370 21.57 4.13 17.78
N TYR A 371 21.62 3.79 16.49
CA TYR A 371 21.43 2.42 16.03
C TYR A 371 22.55 1.49 16.51
N VAL A 372 23.80 1.95 16.45
CA VAL A 372 24.95 1.16 16.94
C VAL A 372 24.87 0.99 18.46
N GLY A 373 24.54 2.04 19.20
CA GLY A 373 24.34 1.97 20.66
C GLY A 373 23.22 1.01 21.04
N THR A 374 22.15 0.95 20.24
CA THR A 374 21.05 -0.03 20.40
C THR A 374 21.56 -1.47 20.22
N LEU A 375 22.38 -1.74 19.20
CA LEU A 375 22.99 -3.06 19.01
C LEU A 375 23.95 -3.44 20.14
N GLU A 376 24.73 -2.48 20.65
CA GLU A 376 25.63 -2.70 21.78
C GLU A 376 24.86 -3.02 23.07
N LYS A 377 23.74 -2.34 23.31
CA LYS A 377 22.82 -2.61 24.43
C LYS A 377 22.35 -4.06 24.44
N TYR A 378 22.08 -4.65 23.28
CA TYR A 378 21.60 -6.04 23.19
C TYR A 378 22.70 -7.09 23.08
N ARG A 379 23.98 -6.69 23.07
CA ARG A 379 25.12 -7.62 23.01
C ARG A 379 25.10 -8.66 24.13
N SER A 380 24.61 -8.28 25.32
CA SER A 380 24.52 -9.16 26.49
C SER A 380 23.48 -10.28 26.35
N LEU A 381 22.44 -10.10 25.52
CA LEU A 381 21.42 -11.13 25.27
C LEU A 381 21.93 -12.24 24.34
N GLY A 382 23.09 -12.04 23.69
CA GLY A 382 23.63 -12.98 22.72
C GLY A 382 22.84 -12.99 21.41
N GLY A 383 23.06 -14.02 20.59
CA GLY A 383 22.33 -14.20 19.33
C GLY A 383 22.60 -13.14 18.27
N ARG A 384 21.65 -13.06 17.33
CA ARG A 384 21.68 -12.10 16.22
C ARG A 384 20.80 -10.89 16.55
N ALA A 385 21.43 -9.76 16.85
CA ALA A 385 20.73 -8.50 17.08
C ALA A 385 20.61 -7.67 15.79
N LEU A 386 19.41 -7.16 15.52
CA LEU A 386 19.05 -6.37 14.34
C LEU A 386 18.26 -5.13 14.74
N VAL A 387 18.59 -4.01 14.12
CA VAL A 387 17.76 -2.79 14.15
C VAL A 387 16.99 -2.72 12.84
N LEU A 388 15.68 -2.59 12.95
CA LEU A 388 14.74 -2.58 11.82
C LEU A 388 14.09 -1.20 11.74
N GLU A 389 14.57 -0.39 10.81
CA GLU A 389 14.15 0.99 10.62
C GLU A 389 13.08 1.09 9.53
N TYR A 390 11.97 1.73 9.87
CA TYR A 390 10.85 2.01 8.99
C TYR A 390 11.26 2.90 7.80
N MET A 391 12.09 3.92 8.08
CA MET A 391 12.53 4.89 7.07
C MET A 391 13.66 4.33 6.18
N THR A 392 13.75 4.83 4.93
CA THR A 392 14.79 4.39 3.98
C THR A 392 16.20 4.87 4.36
N ARG A 393 16.31 6.07 4.96
CA ARG A 393 17.57 6.65 5.47
C ARG A 393 18.74 6.62 4.47
N ASP A 394 18.49 7.15 3.27
CA ASP A 394 19.50 7.29 2.22
C ASP A 394 20.68 8.20 2.65
N ASP A 395 20.49 9.00 3.70
CA ASP A 395 21.51 9.82 4.35
C ASP A 395 22.56 8.99 5.12
N LEU A 396 22.27 7.74 5.44
CA LEU A 396 23.11 6.89 6.29
C LEU A 396 23.83 5.79 5.50
N LYS A 397 25.08 5.52 5.90
CA LYS A 397 25.87 4.43 5.32
C LYS A 397 25.33 3.07 5.73
N PHE A 398 25.35 2.13 4.80
CA PHE A 398 25.00 0.73 5.04
C PHE A 398 25.76 0.11 6.22
N ARG A 399 25.03 -0.65 7.05
CA ARG A 399 25.60 -1.51 8.11
C ARG A 399 24.91 -2.88 8.11
N PRO A 400 25.64 -4.00 8.29
CA PRO A 400 25.07 -5.35 8.19
C PRO A 400 23.96 -5.70 9.18
N ARG A 401 23.91 -5.04 10.35
CA ARG A 401 22.90 -5.32 11.40
C ARG A 401 21.80 -4.26 11.52
N ILE A 402 21.75 -3.33 10.58
CA ILE A 402 20.74 -2.29 10.50
C ILE A 402 20.05 -2.45 9.14
N VAL A 403 18.75 -2.69 9.16
CA VAL A 403 17.92 -2.87 7.97
C VAL A 403 17.01 -1.65 7.86
N PHE A 404 17.13 -0.92 6.76
CA PHE A 404 16.32 0.26 6.46
C PHE A 404 15.15 -0.10 5.54
N SER A 405 14.16 0.78 5.44
CA SER A 405 12.98 0.58 4.60
C SER A 405 12.21 -0.70 4.95
N VAL A 406 12.12 -1.03 6.24
CA VAL A 406 11.34 -2.16 6.74
C VAL A 406 9.92 -1.65 6.96
N ARG A 407 9.08 -1.76 5.94
CA ARG A 407 7.67 -1.33 5.94
C ARG A 407 6.92 -2.04 4.82
N PRO A 408 5.58 -1.99 4.75
CA PRO A 408 4.85 -2.53 3.61
C PRO A 408 5.41 -2.02 2.29
N SER A 409 5.59 -2.93 1.33
CA SER A 409 6.22 -2.68 0.03
C SER A 409 7.65 -2.10 0.08
N GLY A 410 8.30 -2.10 1.24
CA GLY A 410 9.65 -1.59 1.44
C GLY A 410 10.73 -2.60 1.06
N VAL A 411 11.81 -2.11 0.47
CA VAL A 411 12.95 -2.94 0.01
C VAL A 411 13.68 -3.66 1.15
N GLY A 412 13.50 -3.21 2.39
CA GLY A 412 14.07 -3.84 3.58
C GLY A 412 13.46 -5.19 3.92
N LEU A 413 12.23 -5.49 3.46
CA LEU A 413 11.51 -6.72 3.78
C LEU A 413 12.25 -7.97 3.27
N THR A 414 12.76 -7.92 2.05
CA THR A 414 13.57 -9.00 1.46
C THR A 414 14.78 -9.34 2.32
N ARG A 415 15.49 -8.30 2.79
CA ARG A 415 16.63 -8.49 3.68
C ARG A 415 16.19 -9.05 5.02
N LEU A 416 15.07 -8.59 5.60
CA LEU A 416 14.53 -9.14 6.84
C LEU A 416 14.18 -10.63 6.71
N LYS A 417 13.53 -11.06 5.61
CA LYS A 417 13.27 -12.48 5.33
C LYS A 417 14.56 -13.30 5.27
N SER A 418 15.61 -12.77 4.62
CA SER A 418 16.93 -13.42 4.56
C SER A 418 17.59 -13.54 5.95
N GLU A 419 17.43 -12.51 6.79
CA GLU A 419 17.89 -12.54 8.18
C GLU A 419 17.14 -13.60 8.99
N LEU A 420 15.81 -13.72 8.82
CA LEU A 420 14.98 -14.76 9.46
C LEU A 420 15.38 -16.17 9.02
N PHE A 421 15.58 -16.40 7.72
CA PHE A 421 16.13 -17.65 7.22
C PHE A 421 17.43 -18.01 7.97
N GLY A 422 18.34 -17.05 8.11
CA GLY A 422 19.61 -17.26 8.81
C GLY A 422 19.52 -17.36 10.34
N ILE A 423 18.34 -17.17 10.94
CA ILE A 423 18.05 -17.38 12.37
C ILE A 423 17.51 -18.80 12.58
N PHE A 424 16.60 -19.26 11.72
CA PHE A 424 15.96 -20.58 11.84
C PHE A 424 16.78 -21.70 11.19
N VAL A 425 17.61 -21.40 10.19
CA VAL A 425 18.47 -22.36 9.51
C VAL A 425 19.92 -22.17 9.96
N THR A 426 20.46 -23.21 10.60
CA THR A 426 21.77 -23.18 11.28
C THR A 426 22.73 -24.22 10.72
N ALA A 427 23.99 -24.18 11.14
CA ALA A 427 24.98 -25.18 10.74
C ALA A 427 24.67 -26.59 11.27
N GLN A 428 23.89 -26.68 12.35
CA GLN A 428 23.48 -27.93 12.97
C GLN A 428 22.22 -28.53 12.31
N ALA A 429 21.42 -27.70 11.65
CA ALA A 429 20.23 -28.09 10.90
C ALA A 429 20.17 -27.28 9.59
N PRO A 430 21.03 -27.59 8.60
CA PRO A 430 21.08 -26.87 7.33
C PRO A 430 19.86 -27.22 6.47
N ALA A 431 19.49 -26.29 5.57
CA ALA A 431 18.43 -26.50 4.61
C ALA A 431 18.94 -27.13 3.31
N ILE A 432 18.07 -27.80 2.57
CA ILE A 432 18.37 -28.32 1.22
C ILE A 432 18.00 -27.25 0.19
N ALA A 433 18.91 -26.93 -0.72
CA ALA A 433 18.64 -26.00 -1.81
C ALA A 433 17.96 -26.73 -2.98
N LEU A 434 16.84 -26.19 -3.44
CA LEU A 434 16.09 -26.63 -4.63
C LEU A 434 16.17 -25.48 -5.64
N ILE A 435 16.79 -25.72 -6.78
CA ILE A 435 17.18 -24.67 -7.72
C ILE A 435 16.49 -24.91 -9.06
N ASP A 436 15.58 -24.01 -9.40
CA ASP A 436 14.89 -23.99 -10.67
C ASP A 436 15.86 -23.57 -11.78
N GLN A 437 15.93 -24.38 -12.83
CA GLN A 437 16.75 -24.16 -14.03
C GLN A 437 15.90 -24.13 -15.29
N SER A 438 14.59 -23.92 -15.14
CA SER A 438 13.67 -23.67 -16.25
C SER A 438 13.98 -22.34 -16.95
N ALA A 439 13.43 -22.18 -18.16
CA ALA A 439 13.59 -20.96 -18.93
C ALA A 439 12.93 -19.73 -18.29
N SER A 440 11.84 -19.89 -17.54
CA SER A 440 11.08 -18.78 -16.92
C SER A 440 11.84 -18.14 -15.75
N PHE A 441 12.49 -18.95 -14.90
CA PHE A 441 13.26 -18.45 -13.77
C PHE A 441 14.67 -17.97 -14.15
N ARG A 442 15.13 -18.30 -15.36
CA ARG A 442 16.47 -18.02 -15.87
C ARG A 442 16.96 -16.57 -15.68
N PRO A 443 16.15 -15.52 -15.89
CA PRO A 443 16.59 -14.13 -15.68
C PRO A 443 17.04 -13.84 -14.24
N PHE A 444 16.49 -14.58 -13.26
CA PHE A 444 16.73 -14.36 -11.83
C PHE A 444 17.78 -15.31 -11.23
N LEU A 445 18.06 -16.42 -11.91
CA LEU A 445 18.95 -17.50 -11.43
C LEU A 445 20.30 -16.96 -10.91
N HIS A 446 20.98 -16.11 -11.67
CA HIS A 446 22.28 -15.56 -11.27
C HIS A 446 22.25 -14.80 -9.93
N LYS A 447 21.15 -14.07 -9.65
CA LYS A 447 20.95 -13.38 -8.37
C LYS A 447 20.66 -14.40 -7.26
N ALA A 448 19.78 -15.38 -7.52
CA ALA A 448 19.48 -16.45 -6.57
C ALA A 448 20.74 -17.22 -6.16
N LEU A 449 21.61 -17.55 -7.11
CA LEU A 449 22.86 -18.27 -6.84
C LEU A 449 23.84 -17.47 -5.96
N ARG A 450 23.82 -16.13 -5.99
CA ARG A 450 24.61 -15.32 -5.04
C ARG A 450 24.12 -15.49 -3.61
N TYR A 451 22.80 -15.50 -3.39
CA TYR A 451 22.20 -15.75 -2.09
C TYR A 451 22.47 -17.17 -1.60
N ILE A 452 22.29 -18.17 -2.47
CA ILE A 452 22.55 -19.58 -2.18
C ILE A 452 24.03 -19.79 -1.84
N LEU A 453 24.96 -19.21 -2.60
CA LEU A 453 26.39 -19.32 -2.34
C LEU A 453 26.77 -18.72 -0.97
N ALA A 454 26.19 -17.57 -0.62
CA ALA A 454 26.41 -16.97 0.70
C ALA A 454 25.87 -17.86 1.83
N GLY A 455 24.68 -18.45 1.65
CA GLY A 455 24.08 -19.42 2.58
C GLY A 455 24.93 -20.68 2.76
N ALA A 456 25.39 -21.26 1.66
CA ALA A 456 26.24 -22.45 1.66
C ALA A 456 27.60 -22.19 2.35
N LYS A 457 28.25 -21.06 2.06
CA LYS A 457 29.50 -20.66 2.75
C LYS A 457 29.29 -20.44 4.26
N ALA A 458 28.10 -19.97 4.65
CA ALA A 458 27.72 -19.85 6.05
C ALA A 458 27.27 -21.18 6.69
N LYS A 459 27.39 -22.30 5.97
CA LYS A 459 26.94 -23.65 6.39
C LYS A 459 25.44 -23.74 6.70
N ARG A 460 24.63 -22.85 6.14
CA ARG A 460 23.17 -22.89 6.29
C ARG A 460 22.50 -23.79 5.25
N LEU A 461 23.22 -24.17 4.21
CA LEU A 461 22.75 -25.07 3.19
C LEU A 461 23.60 -26.33 3.19
N GLU A 462 22.96 -27.47 2.95
CA GLU A 462 23.65 -28.74 2.71
C GLU A 462 24.55 -28.63 1.45
N ASP A 463 25.59 -29.45 1.40
CA ASP A 463 26.38 -29.60 0.16
C ASP A 463 25.58 -30.33 -0.93
N ARG A 464 24.59 -31.14 -0.51
CA ARG A 464 23.59 -31.76 -1.37
C ARG A 464 22.50 -30.76 -1.73
N TYR A 465 22.09 -30.76 -3.00
CA TYR A 465 21.07 -29.87 -3.55
C TYR A 465 20.27 -30.57 -4.66
N ILE A 466 19.14 -29.99 -5.05
CA ILE A 466 18.33 -30.47 -6.17
C ILE A 466 18.31 -29.38 -7.25
N SER A 467 18.62 -29.79 -8.48
CA SER A 467 18.40 -29.01 -9.70
C SER A 467 17.09 -29.48 -10.34
N PHE A 468 16.17 -28.56 -10.70
CA PHE A 468 14.86 -28.97 -11.24
C PHE A 468 14.31 -28.08 -12.37
N GLY A 469 13.36 -28.66 -13.11
CA GLY A 469 12.51 -28.11 -14.18
C GLY A 469 11.41 -29.13 -14.49
N SER A 470 11.23 -29.60 -15.74
CA SER A 470 10.39 -30.81 -16.02
C SER A 470 10.93 -32.11 -15.43
N VAL A 471 12.19 -32.13 -15.01
CA VAL A 471 12.84 -33.22 -14.28
C VAL A 471 13.51 -32.66 -13.03
N ALA A 472 13.78 -33.51 -12.05
CA ALA A 472 14.54 -33.13 -10.86
C ALA A 472 15.70 -34.10 -10.63
N VAL A 473 16.86 -33.55 -10.26
CA VAL A 473 18.09 -34.32 -10.05
C VAL A 473 18.76 -33.88 -8.76
N ALA A 474 18.93 -34.82 -7.83
CA ALA A 474 19.74 -34.60 -6.63
C ALA A 474 21.24 -34.69 -6.97
N LYS A 475 22.00 -33.69 -6.54
CA LYS A 475 23.44 -33.54 -6.77
C LYS A 475 24.17 -33.20 -5.46
N SER A 476 25.49 -33.33 -5.47
CA SER A 476 26.39 -32.92 -4.37
C SER A 476 27.44 -31.95 -4.88
N GLY A 477 28.06 -31.17 -3.99
CA GLY A 477 29.06 -30.17 -4.35
C GLY A 477 28.46 -28.81 -4.70
N LEU A 478 27.44 -28.33 -3.97
CA LEU A 478 26.71 -27.09 -4.24
C LEU A 478 27.64 -25.89 -4.51
N ILE A 479 28.63 -25.65 -3.64
CA ILE A 479 29.55 -24.51 -3.78
C ILE A 479 30.36 -24.64 -5.08
N LYS A 480 30.87 -25.85 -5.36
CA LYS A 480 31.68 -26.12 -6.56
C LYS A 480 30.85 -25.91 -7.82
N ALA A 481 29.61 -26.41 -7.85
CA ALA A 481 28.70 -26.30 -8.98
C ALA A 481 28.29 -24.85 -9.29
N ILE A 482 28.12 -24.00 -8.27
CA ILE A 482 27.91 -22.55 -8.46
C ILE A 482 29.17 -21.90 -9.03
N GLN A 483 30.34 -22.17 -8.44
CA GLN A 483 31.60 -21.54 -8.83
C GLN A 483 32.07 -21.94 -10.24
N SER A 484 31.81 -23.19 -10.66
CA SER A 484 32.10 -23.68 -12.01
C SER A 484 31.04 -23.26 -13.04
N ARG A 485 29.98 -22.56 -12.61
CA ARG A 485 28.80 -22.21 -13.42
C ARG A 485 28.08 -23.43 -14.01
N GLU A 486 28.23 -24.62 -13.43
CA GLU A 486 27.50 -25.82 -13.88
C GLU A 486 25.99 -25.60 -13.82
N ILE A 487 25.52 -24.99 -12.74
CA ILE A 487 24.10 -24.70 -12.52
C ILE A 487 23.59 -23.68 -13.53
N GLU A 488 24.39 -22.68 -13.88
CA GLU A 488 24.03 -21.75 -14.95
C GLU A 488 24.12 -22.44 -16.32
N ASN A 489 25.01 -23.38 -16.58
CA ASN A 489 25.10 -23.99 -17.91
C ASN A 489 24.06 -25.09 -18.19
N THR A 490 23.28 -25.47 -17.18
CA THR A 490 22.21 -26.46 -17.32
C THR A 490 20.86 -25.76 -17.44
N THR A 491 20.02 -26.23 -18.35
CA THR A 491 18.65 -25.76 -18.54
C THR A 491 17.74 -26.98 -18.66
N PHE A 492 16.55 -26.89 -18.09
CA PHE A 492 15.49 -27.87 -18.29
C PHE A 492 14.32 -27.23 -19.02
N ASP A 493 13.65 -28.01 -19.87
CA ASP A 493 12.38 -27.61 -20.47
C ASP A 493 11.29 -27.70 -19.40
N GLY A 494 10.32 -26.79 -19.41
CA GLY A 494 9.18 -26.80 -18.48
C GLY A 494 9.52 -26.75 -16.99
N THR A 495 8.49 -26.77 -16.16
CA THR A 495 8.61 -26.78 -14.69
C THR A 495 7.53 -27.65 -14.08
N ALA A 496 7.91 -28.79 -13.50
CA ALA A 496 6.98 -29.77 -12.91
C ALA A 496 7.33 -30.08 -11.44
N LEU A 497 6.29 -30.16 -10.61
CA LEU A 497 6.38 -30.41 -9.17
C LEU A 497 6.51 -31.90 -8.87
N ALA A 498 5.86 -32.79 -9.63
CA ALA A 498 5.87 -34.22 -9.37
C ALA A 498 7.30 -34.83 -9.37
N PRO A 499 8.18 -34.55 -10.35
CA PRO A 499 9.57 -35.03 -10.32
C PRO A 499 10.36 -34.51 -9.12
N LEU A 500 10.10 -33.26 -8.73
CA LEU A 500 10.72 -32.63 -7.56
C LEU A 500 10.27 -33.31 -6.26
N TYR A 501 8.97 -33.61 -6.15
CA TYR A 501 8.40 -34.35 -5.02
C TYR A 501 9.02 -35.76 -4.90
N GLU A 502 9.08 -36.50 -6.01
CA GLU A 502 9.67 -37.85 -6.05
C GLU A 502 11.15 -37.84 -5.63
N THR A 503 11.94 -36.93 -6.20
CA THR A 503 13.36 -36.78 -5.89
C THR A 503 13.58 -36.42 -4.43
N LEU A 504 12.83 -35.45 -3.92
CA LEU A 504 12.92 -35.05 -2.51
C LEU A 504 12.51 -36.19 -1.57
N SER A 505 11.45 -36.92 -1.91
CA SER A 505 10.98 -38.05 -1.12
C SER A 505 12.00 -39.19 -1.07
N ALA A 506 12.79 -39.38 -2.13
CA ALA A 506 13.81 -40.42 -2.20
C ALA A 506 15.06 -40.09 -1.36
N ILE A 507 15.40 -38.80 -1.17
CA ILE A 507 16.63 -38.39 -0.50
C ILE A 507 16.46 -37.99 0.97
N ARG A 508 15.21 -37.78 1.42
CA ARG A 508 14.90 -37.44 2.81
C ARG A 508 14.78 -38.70 3.67
N SER A 509 15.06 -38.56 4.97
CA SER A 509 14.64 -39.58 5.94
C SER A 509 13.13 -39.47 6.17
N ALA A 510 12.44 -40.59 6.35
CA ALA A 510 11.03 -40.58 6.71
C ALA A 510 10.78 -39.93 8.09
N GLU A 511 11.76 -40.04 9.00
CA GLU A 511 11.67 -39.56 10.39
C GLU A 511 11.99 -38.08 10.57
N VAL A 512 12.70 -37.46 9.61
CA VAL A 512 13.15 -36.06 9.71
C VAL A 512 12.74 -35.30 8.46
N ARG A 513 11.84 -34.32 8.64
CA ARG A 513 11.44 -33.42 7.56
C ARG A 513 12.47 -32.30 7.43
N PRO A 514 13.14 -32.13 6.27
CA PRO A 514 14.11 -31.06 6.08
C PRO A 514 13.45 -29.69 5.98
N THR A 515 14.22 -28.64 6.29
CA THR A 515 13.91 -27.28 5.82
C THR A 515 14.42 -27.14 4.38
N LEU A 516 13.64 -26.52 3.51
CA LEU A 516 13.96 -26.32 2.10
C LEU A 516 14.18 -24.83 1.79
N LEU A 517 15.11 -24.54 0.89
CA LEU A 517 15.26 -23.25 0.24
C LEU A 517 15.03 -23.43 -1.27
N VAL A 518 13.90 -22.96 -1.77
CA VAL A 518 13.47 -23.11 -3.16
C VAL A 518 13.69 -21.80 -3.91
N ALA A 519 14.55 -21.80 -4.92
CA ALA A 519 14.72 -20.67 -5.83
C ALA A 519 13.91 -20.95 -7.10
N THR A 520 12.79 -20.24 -7.27
CA THR A 520 11.82 -20.43 -8.36
C THR A 520 10.92 -19.20 -8.47
N ASP A 521 10.27 -19.01 -9.62
CA ASP A 521 9.17 -18.05 -9.81
C ASP A 521 7.81 -18.57 -9.31
N GLY A 522 7.72 -19.87 -9.02
CA GLY A 522 6.54 -20.51 -8.44
C GLY A 522 5.53 -21.03 -9.47
N GLU A 523 5.87 -20.98 -10.76
CA GLU A 523 5.04 -21.51 -11.84
C GLU A 523 5.34 -23.00 -12.06
N PHE A 524 4.39 -23.88 -11.74
CA PHE A 524 4.47 -25.32 -11.97
C PHE A 524 3.30 -25.76 -12.86
N GLU A 525 3.56 -26.63 -13.83
CA GLU A 525 2.57 -27.13 -14.79
C GLU A 525 1.52 -28.05 -14.14
N ASP A 526 1.88 -28.72 -13.05
CA ASP A 526 1.15 -29.83 -12.43
C ASP A 526 0.81 -29.59 -10.95
N GLY A 527 1.04 -28.38 -10.41
CA GLY A 527 0.76 -28.12 -9.00
C GLY A 527 1.23 -26.76 -8.47
N THR A 528 1.47 -26.70 -7.15
CA THR A 528 2.02 -25.53 -6.46
C THR A 528 3.00 -25.97 -5.37
N LEU A 529 3.89 -25.09 -4.92
CA LEU A 529 4.82 -25.37 -3.82
C LEU A 529 4.16 -25.90 -2.53
N ALA A 530 2.86 -25.64 -2.34
CA ALA A 530 2.10 -26.20 -1.23
C ALA A 530 2.10 -27.74 -1.22
N GLY A 531 2.25 -28.39 -2.38
CA GLY A 531 2.35 -29.84 -2.52
C GLY A 531 3.61 -30.45 -1.88
N LEU A 532 4.66 -29.65 -1.62
CA LEU A 532 5.88 -30.12 -0.94
C LEU A 532 5.78 -30.06 0.60
N ARG A 533 4.71 -29.47 1.16
CA ARG A 533 4.59 -29.24 2.61
C ARG A 533 4.60 -30.51 3.45
N GLU A 534 4.15 -31.63 2.91
CA GLU A 534 4.18 -32.91 3.62
C GLU A 534 5.60 -33.49 3.74
N LEU A 535 6.49 -33.12 2.81
CA LEU A 535 7.87 -33.59 2.75
C LEU A 535 8.85 -32.68 3.51
N ALA A 536 8.42 -31.49 3.92
CA ALA A 536 9.28 -30.45 4.50
C ALA A 536 8.79 -30.02 5.89
N GLU A 537 9.71 -29.53 6.73
CA GLU A 537 9.35 -28.81 7.95
C GLU A 537 8.96 -27.37 7.61
N ALA A 538 9.75 -26.74 6.75
CA ALA A 538 9.50 -25.40 6.23
C ALA A 538 10.08 -25.25 4.82
N ILE A 539 9.48 -24.36 4.03
CA ILE A 539 9.81 -24.06 2.64
C ILE A 539 10.03 -22.56 2.53
N TRP A 540 11.30 -22.17 2.45
CA TRP A 540 11.70 -20.80 2.16
C TRP A 540 11.79 -20.62 0.65
N VAL A 541 11.23 -19.53 0.13
CA VAL A 541 11.24 -19.25 -1.31
C VAL A 541 12.14 -18.04 -1.59
N LEU A 542 12.96 -18.15 -2.64
CA LEU A 542 13.71 -17.04 -3.24
C LEU A 542 13.09 -16.76 -4.61
N GLY A 543 12.05 -15.94 -4.63
CA GLY A 543 11.33 -15.59 -5.85
C GLY A 543 11.82 -14.30 -6.51
N PRO A 544 11.31 -13.96 -7.71
CA PRO A 544 11.62 -12.71 -8.41
C PRO A 544 11.49 -11.46 -7.52
N SER A 545 10.45 -11.41 -6.69
CA SER A 545 10.22 -10.28 -5.76
C SER A 545 11.31 -10.14 -4.68
N ASP A 546 11.94 -11.24 -4.27
CA ASP A 546 13.04 -11.24 -3.29
C ASP A 546 14.42 -11.02 -3.95
N LEU A 547 14.48 -11.00 -5.29
CA LEU A 547 15.72 -10.89 -6.04
C LEU A 547 15.85 -9.55 -6.80
N ASN A 548 14.84 -8.68 -6.73
CA ASN A 548 14.87 -7.40 -7.44
C ASN A 548 15.83 -6.39 -6.85
#